data_AF-A0A1H0J6U5-F1
#
_entry.id   AF-A0A1H0J6U5-F1
#
_cell.length_a   1.000
_cell.length_b   1.000
_cell.length_c   1.000
_cell.angle_alpha   90.00
_cell.angle_beta   90.00
_cell.angle_gamma   90.00
#
_symmetry.space_group_name_H-M   'P 1'
#
loop_
_entity.id
_entity.type
_entity.pdbx_description
1 polymer ?
#
loop_
_entity_poly.entity_id
_entity_poly.type
_entity_poly.pdbx_seq_one_letter_code
_entity_poly.pdbx_strand_id
1 'polypeptide(L)'
;MTSLRLMLSSLTLLGSVAMFGQGARNIVISEAMTSNTQSIEDEFGHREAWVELANTSYSTYNVRGMYLTTNPKVLDESLSAPQRISMMSVIPNGDDRTNLAARHYMMLFCNSNPAQGKLHLSLPVDSTGPVFLALYNANGVELIDSVTIPVLGADESYARIDGHWTVCGVGDATPGHDNKVQANAAKGKIEEFKDKDPHGFAMAIMAMGIVFLCLSLLWIFFTVFGMIMRHMDTAKKVVNQQPIKPITKTVAKTAEIGHKTSNLLQEGFDKKGIDMEVYMAVIGMALRQYEDDVHDVESGIITIKPKDTGWDDEYTQMTQLHDPFLPSTPKAPIIPTTPELH
;
A
#
# COMPACT_ATOMS: atom_id res chain seq x y z
N MET A 1 24.84 -31.03 16.04
CA MET A 1 23.52 -30.97 15.36
C MET A 1 22.32 -31.12 16.31
N THR A 2 22.51 -31.49 17.57
CA THR A 2 21.42 -31.71 18.55
C THR A 2 20.95 -30.42 19.24
N SER A 3 21.85 -29.50 19.62
CA SER A 3 21.46 -28.22 20.24
C SER A 3 20.73 -27.26 19.31
N LEU A 4 21.03 -27.27 18.00
CA LEU A 4 20.35 -26.43 17.02
C LEU A 4 18.89 -26.90 16.79
N ARG A 5 18.64 -28.22 16.86
CA ARG A 5 17.30 -28.80 16.76
C ARG A 5 16.45 -28.48 17.99
N LEU A 6 17.04 -28.48 19.18
CA LEU A 6 16.38 -28.12 20.44
C LEU A 6 16.03 -26.62 20.53
N MET A 7 16.88 -25.72 20.01
CA MET A 7 16.54 -24.30 19.92
C MET A 7 15.46 -24.02 18.88
N LEU A 8 15.49 -24.69 17.72
CA LEU A 8 14.48 -24.51 16.67
C LEU A 8 13.11 -25.04 17.11
N SER A 9 13.06 -26.16 17.85
CA SER A 9 11.81 -26.68 18.43
C SER A 9 11.26 -25.81 19.56
N SER A 10 12.15 -25.18 20.35
CA SER A 10 11.74 -24.22 21.39
C SER A 10 11.17 -22.93 20.78
N LEU A 11 11.70 -22.49 19.64
CA LEU A 11 11.23 -21.29 18.95
C LEU A 11 9.86 -21.49 18.27
N THR A 12 9.57 -22.71 17.79
CA THR A 12 8.24 -23.05 17.24
C THR A 12 7.16 -23.20 18.30
N LEU A 13 7.51 -23.51 19.56
CA LEU A 13 6.54 -23.68 20.64
C LEU A 13 6.11 -22.36 21.31
N LEU A 14 6.91 -21.28 21.18
CA LEU A 14 6.54 -19.93 21.64
C LEU A 14 5.70 -19.15 20.63
N GLY A 15 5.51 -19.65 19.40
CA GLY A 15 4.79 -18.97 18.32
C GLY A 15 3.27 -19.17 18.32
N SER A 16 2.75 -20.10 19.11
CA SER A 16 1.30 -20.34 19.22
C SER A 16 0.65 -19.43 20.26
N VAL A 17 0.79 -18.12 20.07
CA VAL A 17 -0.18 -17.18 20.65
C VAL A 17 -1.41 -17.28 19.75
N ALA A 18 -2.52 -17.72 20.33
CA ALA A 18 -3.84 -17.76 19.73
C ALA A 18 -4.15 -16.43 18.99
N MET A 19 -4.00 -16.40 17.66
CA MET A 19 -4.55 -15.35 16.79
C MET A 19 -6.07 -15.50 16.65
N PHE A 20 -6.79 -15.63 17.77
CA PHE A 20 -8.24 -15.73 17.78
C PHE A 20 -8.83 -14.40 18.25
N GLY A 21 -9.60 -13.73 17.38
CA GLY A 21 -10.60 -12.74 17.78
C GLY A 21 -10.19 -11.26 17.80
N GLN A 22 -8.95 -10.89 17.46
CA GLN A 22 -8.51 -9.48 17.57
C GLN A 22 -9.33 -8.52 16.68
N GLY A 23 -9.90 -9.00 15.57
CA GLY A 23 -10.74 -8.19 14.67
C GLY A 23 -12.13 -7.84 15.22
N ALA A 24 -12.79 -8.79 15.90
CA ALA A 24 -14.17 -8.60 16.39
C ALA A 24 -14.26 -7.52 17.46
N ARG A 25 -13.24 -7.46 18.33
CA ARG A 25 -13.12 -6.47 19.41
C ARG A 25 -12.94 -5.03 18.92
N ASN A 26 -12.60 -4.83 17.65
CA ASN A 26 -12.48 -3.50 17.07
C ASN A 26 -13.83 -2.96 16.55
N ILE A 27 -14.87 -3.80 16.51
CA ILE A 27 -16.22 -3.37 16.17
C ILE A 27 -16.89 -2.84 17.43
N VAL A 28 -17.30 -1.58 17.39
CA VAL A 28 -17.88 -0.88 18.53
C VAL A 28 -19.20 -0.27 18.15
N ILE A 29 -20.04 -0.02 19.15
CA ILE A 29 -21.23 0.80 18.99
C ILE A 29 -20.74 2.26 18.95
N SER A 30 -21.09 2.96 17.87
CA SER A 30 -20.66 4.34 17.59
C SER A 30 -21.70 5.34 18.07
N GLU A 31 -22.93 5.17 17.61
CA GLU A 31 -24.02 6.10 17.84
C GLU A 31 -25.35 5.33 17.86
N ALA A 32 -26.33 5.81 18.62
CA ALA A 32 -27.66 5.22 18.65
C ALA A 32 -28.73 6.29 18.87
N MET A 33 -29.89 6.12 18.25
CA MET A 33 -31.06 6.97 18.40
C MET A 33 -32.29 6.11 18.71
N THR A 34 -32.95 6.39 19.83
CA THR A 34 -34.09 5.60 20.33
C THR A 34 -35.44 6.08 19.81
N SER A 35 -35.56 7.38 19.50
CA SER A 35 -36.77 7.99 18.95
C SER A 35 -36.40 8.88 17.77
N ASN A 36 -36.79 8.46 16.57
CA ASN A 36 -36.54 9.18 15.33
C ASN A 36 -37.87 9.66 14.76
N THR A 37 -38.06 10.98 14.67
CA THR A 37 -39.27 11.59 14.12
C THR A 37 -39.00 12.51 12.95
N GLN A 38 -37.81 13.11 12.89
CA GLN A 38 -37.38 14.10 11.91
C GLN A 38 -35.98 13.89 11.35
N SER A 39 -35.23 12.93 11.89
CA SER A 39 -33.86 12.66 11.48
C SER A 39 -33.81 11.79 10.20
N ILE A 40 -33.16 10.64 10.26
CA ILE A 40 -32.83 9.80 9.10
C ILE A 40 -34.05 8.99 8.65
N GLU A 41 -34.26 8.92 7.34
CA GLU A 41 -35.23 8.01 6.73
C GLU A 41 -34.55 6.75 6.20
N ASP A 42 -35.25 5.62 6.31
CA ASP A 42 -34.85 4.37 5.66
C ASP A 42 -35.12 4.40 4.15
N GLU A 43 -34.74 3.33 3.44
CA GLU A 43 -34.96 3.20 2.00
C GLU A 43 -36.45 3.19 1.59
N PHE A 44 -37.38 3.10 2.55
CA PHE A 44 -38.83 3.10 2.38
C PHE A 44 -39.52 4.38 2.87
N GLY A 45 -38.75 5.37 3.34
CA GLY A 45 -39.27 6.63 3.88
C GLY A 45 -39.80 6.54 5.32
N HIS A 46 -39.53 5.46 6.05
CA HIS A 46 -39.85 5.36 7.47
C HIS A 46 -38.72 5.93 8.33
N ARG A 47 -39.10 6.45 9.49
CA ARG A 47 -38.19 7.00 10.49
C ARG A 47 -38.22 6.08 11.69
N GLU A 48 -37.30 5.13 11.68
CA GLU A 48 -37.15 4.15 12.75
C GLU A 48 -36.01 4.51 13.68
N ALA A 49 -36.04 3.95 14.89
CA ALA A 49 -34.87 3.94 15.77
C ALA A 49 -33.70 3.25 15.06
N TRP A 50 -32.48 3.62 15.37
CA TRP A 50 -31.31 3.04 14.70
C TRP A 50 -30.10 2.99 15.62
N VAL A 51 -29.20 2.08 15.28
CA VAL A 51 -27.89 1.92 15.90
C VAL A 51 -26.83 1.91 14.81
N GLU A 52 -25.71 2.57 15.08
CA GLU A 52 -24.55 2.57 14.23
C GLU A 52 -23.40 1.77 14.86
N LEU A 53 -22.80 0.91 14.04
CA LEU A 53 -21.57 0.20 14.36
C LEU A 53 -20.40 0.84 13.61
N ALA A 54 -19.25 0.95 14.28
CA ALA A 54 -18.01 1.43 13.69
C ALA A 54 -16.92 0.37 13.76
N ASN A 55 -16.15 0.25 12.67
CA ASN A 55 -14.91 -0.49 12.68
C ASN A 55 -13.76 0.46 13.06
N THR A 56 -13.26 0.34 14.28
CA THR A 56 -12.16 1.19 14.76
C THR A 56 -10.80 0.79 14.18
N SER A 57 -10.69 -0.41 13.59
CA SER A 57 -9.45 -0.94 13.03
C SER A 57 -9.15 -0.44 11.61
N TYR A 58 -7.92 -0.74 11.17
CA TYR A 58 -7.43 -0.47 9.82
C TYR A 58 -7.59 -1.66 8.86
N SER A 59 -8.34 -2.69 9.26
CA SER A 59 -8.61 -3.89 8.46
C SER A 59 -10.11 -4.07 8.26
N THR A 60 -10.52 -4.58 7.10
CA THR A 60 -11.92 -4.96 6.87
C THR A 60 -12.32 -6.12 7.77
N TYR A 61 -13.47 -6.01 8.41
CA TYR A 61 -14.04 -7.07 9.25
C TYR A 61 -15.50 -7.30 8.88
N ASN A 62 -15.90 -8.56 8.78
CA ASN A 62 -17.27 -8.91 8.42
C ASN A 62 -18.11 -9.11 9.70
N VAL A 63 -19.08 -8.23 9.92
CA VAL A 63 -19.97 -8.24 11.09
C VAL A 63 -21.17 -9.18 10.95
N ARG A 64 -21.29 -9.89 9.83
CA ARG A 64 -22.39 -10.83 9.61
C ARG A 64 -22.45 -11.89 10.72
N GLY A 65 -23.66 -12.25 11.12
CA GLY A 65 -23.88 -13.26 12.15
C GLY A 65 -23.54 -12.79 13.57
N MET A 66 -22.99 -11.58 13.76
CA MET A 66 -22.95 -10.96 15.09
C MET A 66 -24.36 -10.67 15.58
N TYR A 67 -24.50 -10.44 16.88
CA TYR A 67 -25.79 -10.32 17.53
C TYR A 67 -25.91 -9.00 18.28
N LEU A 68 -27.07 -8.35 18.16
CA LEU A 68 -27.45 -7.17 18.93
C LEU A 68 -28.61 -7.53 19.87
N THR A 69 -28.62 -6.95 21.06
CA THR A 69 -29.70 -7.19 22.03
C THR A 69 -29.89 -6.02 22.95
N THR A 70 -31.14 -5.83 23.36
CA THR A 70 -31.54 -4.87 24.39
C THR A 70 -31.91 -5.52 25.71
N ASN A 71 -31.83 -6.85 25.80
CA ASN A 71 -32.22 -7.61 26.98
C ASN A 71 -31.03 -7.85 27.91
N PRO A 72 -30.95 -7.23 29.10
CA PRO A 72 -29.80 -7.38 30.01
C PRO A 72 -29.66 -8.79 30.58
N LYS A 73 -30.68 -9.65 30.49
CA LYS A 73 -30.59 -11.06 30.92
C LYS A 73 -29.51 -11.83 30.18
N VAL A 74 -29.15 -11.39 28.98
CA VAL A 74 -28.05 -11.95 28.21
C VAL A 74 -26.68 -11.72 28.85
N LEU A 75 -26.55 -11.04 29.99
CA LEU A 75 -25.28 -10.94 30.72
C LEU A 75 -25.07 -12.09 31.71
N ASP A 76 -26.09 -12.91 31.96
CA ASP A 76 -26.00 -14.04 32.88
C ASP A 76 -25.04 -15.10 32.31
N GLU A 77 -24.00 -15.44 33.08
CA GLU A 77 -22.98 -16.42 32.70
C GLU A 77 -23.52 -17.85 32.68
N SER A 78 -24.63 -18.13 33.38
CA SER A 78 -25.25 -19.46 33.45
C SER A 78 -26.01 -19.85 32.19
N LEU A 79 -26.31 -18.89 31.30
CA LEU A 79 -27.04 -19.13 30.06
C LEU A 79 -26.18 -19.85 29.02
N SER A 80 -26.73 -20.93 28.47
CA SER A 80 -26.16 -21.59 27.30
C SER A 80 -26.20 -20.69 26.05
N ALA A 81 -25.31 -20.93 25.08
CA ALA A 81 -25.27 -20.15 23.85
C ALA A 81 -26.63 -20.09 23.10
N PRO A 82 -27.38 -21.20 22.93
CA PRO A 82 -28.68 -21.15 22.26
C PRO A 82 -29.74 -20.34 23.01
N GLN A 83 -29.74 -20.40 24.34
CA GLN A 83 -30.64 -19.58 25.17
C GLN A 83 -30.30 -18.10 25.07
N ARG A 84 -29.01 -17.77 24.97
CA ARG A 84 -28.56 -16.40 24.80
C ARG A 84 -28.96 -15.86 23.42
N ILE A 85 -28.67 -16.62 22.37
CA ILE A 85 -28.99 -16.28 20.97
C ILE A 85 -30.49 -16.05 20.76
N SER A 86 -31.37 -16.80 21.42
CA SER A 86 -32.83 -16.62 21.27
C SER A 86 -33.35 -15.28 21.80
N MET A 87 -32.55 -14.56 22.59
CA MET A 87 -32.86 -13.23 23.13
C MET A 87 -32.15 -12.10 22.37
N MET A 88 -31.55 -12.40 21.21
CA MET A 88 -30.78 -11.46 20.41
C MET A 88 -31.26 -11.41 18.96
N SER A 89 -31.06 -10.27 18.31
CA SER A 89 -31.24 -10.09 16.87
C SER A 89 -29.92 -10.32 16.15
N VAL A 90 -29.93 -11.19 15.14
CA VAL A 90 -28.74 -11.48 14.32
C VAL A 90 -28.60 -10.43 13.21
N ILE A 91 -27.36 -10.02 12.91
CA ILE A 91 -27.05 -9.27 11.70
C ILE A 91 -27.11 -10.23 10.50
N PRO A 92 -28.09 -10.06 9.58
CA PRO A 92 -28.32 -10.99 8.48
C PRO A 92 -27.13 -11.12 7.53
N ASN A 93 -27.07 -12.25 6.82
CA ASN A 93 -26.10 -12.47 5.75
C ASN A 93 -26.59 -11.91 4.40
N GLY A 94 -25.64 -11.67 3.49
CA GLY A 94 -25.92 -11.43 2.07
C GLY A 94 -26.06 -9.97 1.67
N ASP A 95 -25.62 -9.03 2.52
CA ASP A 95 -25.48 -7.61 2.18
C ASP A 95 -24.00 -7.25 2.23
N ASP A 96 -23.48 -6.59 1.20
CA ASP A 96 -22.07 -6.21 1.12
C ASP A 96 -21.69 -5.21 2.23
N ARG A 97 -22.65 -4.44 2.74
CA ARG A 97 -22.46 -3.49 3.84
C ARG A 97 -22.09 -4.17 5.16
N THR A 98 -22.32 -5.49 5.31
CA THR A 98 -21.83 -6.22 6.49
C THR A 98 -20.32 -6.45 6.46
N ASN A 99 -19.64 -6.25 5.32
CA ASN A 99 -18.18 -6.19 5.25
C ASN A 99 -17.72 -4.78 5.61
N LEU A 100 -17.53 -4.53 6.91
CA LEU A 100 -17.18 -3.21 7.41
C LEU A 100 -15.72 -2.92 7.13
N ALA A 101 -15.46 -2.06 6.14
CA ALA A 101 -14.11 -1.64 5.77
C ALA A 101 -13.40 -0.93 6.93
N ALA A 102 -12.09 -0.75 6.78
CA ALA A 102 -11.28 0.01 7.73
C ALA A 102 -11.89 1.40 8.01
N ARG A 103 -12.06 1.75 9.29
CA ARG A 103 -12.62 3.05 9.72
C ARG A 103 -14.01 3.38 9.14
N HIS A 104 -14.78 2.35 8.79
CA HIS A 104 -16.11 2.51 8.20
C HIS A 104 -17.23 2.28 9.22
N TYR A 105 -18.42 2.75 8.87
CA TYR A 105 -19.61 2.78 9.70
C TYR A 105 -20.75 2.01 9.01
N MET A 106 -21.61 1.40 9.81
CA MET A 106 -22.79 0.67 9.32
C MET A 106 -23.97 0.95 10.24
N MET A 107 -25.04 1.43 9.65
CA MET A 107 -26.30 1.70 10.34
C MET A 107 -27.23 0.50 10.24
N LEU A 108 -27.94 0.24 11.33
CA LEU A 108 -28.94 -0.81 11.45
C LEU A 108 -30.21 -0.20 12.04
N PHE A 109 -31.33 -0.34 11.32
CA PHE A 109 -32.63 0.11 11.79
C PHE A 109 -33.19 -0.88 12.81
N CYS A 110 -33.62 -0.36 13.95
CA CYS A 110 -34.25 -1.07 15.04
C CYS A 110 -35.77 -0.93 14.96
N ASN A 111 -36.52 -1.71 15.75
CA ASN A 111 -38.00 -1.76 15.70
C ASN A 111 -38.60 -2.04 14.31
N SER A 112 -37.79 -2.48 13.36
CA SER A 112 -38.16 -2.51 11.96
C SER A 112 -38.44 -3.93 11.49
N ASN A 113 -38.97 -4.09 10.28
CA ASN A 113 -39.34 -5.39 9.75
C ASN A 113 -38.19 -6.00 8.93
N PRO A 114 -37.62 -7.16 9.31
CA PRO A 114 -36.54 -7.80 8.54
C PRO A 114 -36.90 -8.15 7.08
N ALA A 115 -38.19 -8.13 6.72
CA ALA A 115 -38.63 -8.27 5.33
C ALA A 115 -38.31 -7.05 4.44
N GLN A 116 -38.09 -5.87 5.03
CA GLN A 116 -37.75 -4.64 4.32
C GLN A 116 -36.29 -4.63 3.84
N GLY A 117 -35.39 -5.33 4.54
CA GLY A 117 -34.02 -5.46 4.11
C GLY A 117 -33.10 -6.02 5.17
N LYS A 118 -31.82 -6.19 4.81
CA LYS A 118 -30.82 -6.80 5.70
C LYS A 118 -30.31 -5.86 6.79
N LEU A 119 -30.56 -4.55 6.66
CA LEU A 119 -30.27 -3.56 7.70
C LEU A 119 -31.41 -3.38 8.71
N HIS A 120 -32.57 -3.98 8.45
CA HIS A 120 -33.76 -3.85 9.30
C HIS A 120 -33.80 -5.00 10.31
N LEU A 121 -33.63 -4.66 11.59
CA LEU A 121 -33.62 -5.60 12.68
C LEU A 121 -34.91 -5.50 13.49
N SER A 122 -35.44 -6.66 13.88
CA SER A 122 -36.52 -6.79 14.86
C SER A 122 -36.01 -6.61 16.29
N LEU A 123 -35.12 -5.64 16.52
CA LEU A 123 -34.55 -5.33 17.83
C LEU A 123 -35.48 -4.34 18.56
N PRO A 124 -36.10 -4.71 19.70
CA PRO A 124 -36.99 -3.83 20.42
C PRO A 124 -36.20 -2.73 21.14
N VAL A 125 -36.53 -1.48 20.83
CA VAL A 125 -35.95 -0.26 21.42
C VAL A 125 -37.10 0.62 21.91
N ASP A 126 -37.12 0.92 23.22
CA ASP A 126 -38.12 1.76 23.85
C ASP A 126 -37.51 3.13 24.18
N SER A 127 -38.17 4.22 23.80
CA SER A 127 -37.70 5.59 24.06
C SER A 127 -38.10 6.13 25.44
N THR A 128 -39.01 5.45 26.16
CA THR A 128 -39.55 5.94 27.43
C THR A 128 -38.61 5.74 28.63
N GLY A 129 -37.65 4.81 28.53
CA GLY A 129 -36.73 4.45 29.60
C GLY A 129 -35.29 4.23 29.12
N PRO A 130 -34.34 4.02 30.05
CA PRO A 130 -32.97 3.68 29.68
C PRO A 130 -32.91 2.36 28.92
N VAL A 131 -32.22 2.35 27.79
CA VAL A 131 -32.08 1.15 26.94
C VAL A 131 -30.69 0.58 27.11
N PHE A 132 -30.61 -0.65 27.62
CA PHE A 132 -29.38 -1.43 27.53
C PHE A 132 -29.20 -1.89 26.09
N LEU A 133 -28.00 -1.76 25.53
CA LEU A 133 -27.67 -2.22 24.18
C LEU A 133 -26.32 -2.93 24.23
N ALA A 134 -26.26 -4.14 23.68
CA ALA A 134 -25.05 -4.94 23.65
C ALA A 134 -24.83 -5.59 22.30
N LEU A 135 -23.56 -5.63 21.89
CA LEU A 135 -23.04 -6.31 20.71
C LEU A 135 -22.29 -7.57 21.12
N TYR A 136 -22.69 -8.70 20.58
CA TYR A 136 -22.09 -10.01 20.79
C TYR A 136 -21.45 -10.54 19.50
N ASN A 137 -20.38 -11.30 19.67
CA ASN A 137 -19.70 -11.97 18.57
C ASN A 137 -20.62 -13.03 17.93
N ALA A 138 -20.26 -13.51 16.74
CA ALA A 138 -20.99 -14.54 16.00
C ALA A 138 -21.09 -15.90 16.72
N ASN A 139 -20.31 -16.11 17.79
CA ASN A 139 -20.44 -17.28 18.66
C ASN A 139 -21.65 -17.19 19.63
N GLY A 140 -22.28 -16.01 19.76
CA GLY A 140 -23.43 -15.78 20.65
C GLY A 140 -23.12 -15.86 22.14
N VAL A 141 -21.84 -15.77 22.54
CA VAL A 141 -21.39 -15.87 23.95
C VAL A 141 -20.46 -14.73 24.31
N GLU A 142 -19.55 -14.36 23.42
CA GLU A 142 -18.57 -13.32 23.69
C GLU A 142 -19.19 -11.93 23.53
N LEU A 143 -19.26 -11.18 24.63
CA LEU A 143 -19.63 -9.76 24.61
C LEU A 143 -18.47 -8.95 24.01
N ILE A 144 -18.78 -8.19 22.95
CA ILE A 144 -17.83 -7.32 22.25
C ILE A 144 -17.87 -5.91 22.83
N ASP A 145 -19.05 -5.29 22.86
CA ASP A 145 -19.26 -3.93 23.35
C ASP A 145 -20.67 -3.79 23.95
N SER A 146 -20.84 -2.87 24.89
CA SER A 146 -22.15 -2.57 25.46
C SER A 146 -22.25 -1.13 25.94
N VAL A 147 -23.46 -0.60 25.92
CA VAL A 147 -23.80 0.75 26.35
C VAL A 147 -25.19 0.74 26.98
N THR A 148 -25.38 1.56 28.00
CA THR A 148 -26.72 1.89 28.50
C THR A 148 -27.04 3.31 28.02
N ILE A 149 -27.98 3.40 27.10
CA ILE A 149 -28.43 4.66 26.52
C ILE A 149 -29.38 5.31 27.53
N PRO A 150 -29.11 6.55 27.97
CA PRO A 150 -30.03 7.27 28.84
C PRO A 150 -31.35 7.57 28.11
N VAL A 151 -32.35 8.08 28.83
CA VAL A 151 -33.57 8.57 28.18
C VAL A 151 -33.20 9.75 27.29
N LEU A 152 -33.50 9.64 25.99
CA LEU A 152 -33.25 10.66 24.98
C LEU A 152 -34.57 11.32 24.58
N GLY A 153 -34.52 12.60 24.20
CA GLY A 153 -35.60 13.27 23.50
C GLY A 153 -35.78 12.74 22.08
N ALA A 154 -36.87 13.17 21.42
CA ALA A 154 -37.07 12.89 20.01
C ALA A 154 -35.93 13.51 19.18
N ASP A 155 -35.39 12.75 18.24
CA ASP A 155 -34.31 13.14 17.33
C ASP A 155 -32.96 13.47 18.00
N GLU A 156 -32.81 13.14 19.28
CA GLU A 156 -31.52 13.15 19.97
C GLU A 156 -30.83 11.80 19.79
N SER A 157 -29.51 11.82 19.60
CA SER A 157 -28.68 10.63 19.51
C SER A 157 -27.69 10.56 20.66
N TYR A 158 -27.24 9.36 20.98
CA TYR A 158 -26.19 9.12 21.95
C TYR A 158 -24.98 8.58 21.21
N ALA A 159 -23.91 9.39 21.16
CA ALA A 159 -22.75 9.14 20.33
C ALA A 159 -21.48 8.96 21.17
N ARG A 160 -20.57 8.13 20.68
CA ARG A 160 -19.26 7.88 21.28
C ARG A 160 -18.23 8.79 20.63
N ILE A 161 -17.66 9.70 21.42
CA ILE A 161 -16.71 10.72 20.99
C ILE A 161 -15.44 10.56 21.84
N ASP A 162 -14.32 10.26 21.21
CA ASP A 162 -13.04 9.99 21.87
C ASP A 162 -13.13 8.96 23.01
N GLY A 163 -14.00 7.96 22.85
CA GLY A 163 -14.24 6.89 23.83
C GLY A 163 -15.25 7.22 24.93
N HIS A 164 -15.72 8.47 25.01
CA HIS A 164 -16.74 8.92 25.95
C HIS A 164 -18.10 9.04 25.27
N TRP A 165 -19.14 8.61 25.97
CA TRP A 165 -20.51 8.76 25.47
C TRP A 165 -21.06 10.14 25.80
N THR A 166 -21.65 10.79 24.80
CA THR A 166 -22.24 12.13 24.92
C THR A 166 -23.59 12.14 24.23
N VAL A 167 -24.56 12.87 24.80
CA VAL A 167 -25.85 13.13 24.16
C VAL A 167 -25.65 14.23 23.13
N CYS A 168 -25.97 13.93 21.88
CA CYS A 168 -25.99 14.86 20.75
C CYS A 168 -27.41 15.42 20.60
N GLY A 169 -27.51 16.73 20.37
CA GLY A 169 -28.79 17.40 20.24
C GLY A 169 -29.51 17.07 18.93
N VAL A 170 -30.71 17.63 18.78
CA VAL A 170 -31.51 17.46 17.56
C VAL A 170 -30.75 17.98 16.33
N GLY A 171 -30.55 17.11 15.34
CA GLY A 171 -29.82 17.42 14.12
C GLY A 171 -28.30 17.31 14.21
N ASP A 172 -27.77 16.93 15.39
CA ASP A 172 -26.35 16.68 15.59
C ASP A 172 -25.94 15.22 15.31
N ALA A 173 -26.89 14.36 14.94
CA ALA A 173 -26.60 12.97 14.60
C ALA A 173 -25.65 12.88 13.40
N THR A 174 -24.65 12.00 13.48
CA THR A 174 -23.58 11.89 12.48
C THR A 174 -23.50 10.51 11.83
N PRO A 175 -24.60 10.02 11.22
CA PRO A 175 -24.61 8.71 10.59
C PRO A 175 -23.57 8.62 9.47
N GLY A 176 -22.83 7.53 9.43
CA GLY A 176 -21.83 7.22 8.42
C GLY A 176 -20.51 7.98 8.56
N HIS A 177 -20.35 8.82 9.58
CA HIS A 177 -19.22 9.72 9.74
C HIS A 177 -18.65 9.69 11.16
N ASP A 178 -17.44 10.24 11.34
CA ASP A 178 -16.88 10.39 12.68
C ASP A 178 -17.76 11.29 13.55
N ASN A 179 -18.15 10.79 14.72
CA ASN A 179 -18.92 11.54 15.69
C ASN A 179 -18.19 12.82 16.10
N LYS A 180 -18.86 13.97 15.93
CA LYS A 180 -18.34 15.28 16.33
C LYS A 180 -19.44 16.01 17.09
N VAL A 181 -19.11 16.52 18.27
CA VAL A 181 -19.99 17.51 18.91
C VAL A 181 -20.04 18.74 18.00
N GLN A 182 -21.22 19.15 17.51
CA GLN A 182 -21.34 20.34 16.65
C GLN A 182 -20.74 21.61 17.28
N ALA A 183 -20.67 21.68 18.62
CA ALA A 183 -19.94 22.72 19.35
C ALA A 183 -18.48 22.92 18.87
N ASN A 184 -17.85 21.85 18.36
CA ASN A 184 -16.48 21.87 17.83
C ASN A 184 -16.40 21.63 16.31
N ALA A 185 -17.48 21.20 15.65
CA ALA A 185 -17.52 21.02 14.20
C ALA A 185 -17.71 22.34 13.44
N ALA A 186 -18.39 23.31 14.05
CA ALA A 186 -18.51 24.67 13.49
C ALA A 186 -17.15 25.39 13.43
N LYS A 187 -16.26 25.14 14.40
CA LYS A 187 -14.86 25.54 14.30
C LYS A 187 -14.12 24.56 13.40
N GLY A 188 -14.33 24.65 12.09
CA GLY A 188 -13.47 23.96 11.13
C GLY A 188 -12.00 24.19 11.52
N LYS A 189 -11.10 23.20 11.35
CA LYS A 189 -9.70 23.33 11.77
C LYS A 189 -9.08 24.67 11.32
N ILE A 190 -9.51 25.20 10.18
CA ILE A 190 -9.13 26.52 9.65
C ILE A 190 -9.57 27.68 10.57
N GLU A 191 -10.78 27.64 11.14
CA GLU A 191 -11.27 28.62 12.09
C GLU A 191 -10.59 28.50 13.45
N GLU A 192 -10.32 27.28 13.92
CA GLU A 192 -9.52 27.06 15.13
C GLU A 192 -8.08 27.58 14.96
N PHE A 193 -7.49 27.38 13.78
CA PHE A 193 -6.17 27.92 13.44
C PHE A 193 -6.19 29.45 13.28
N LYS A 194 -7.27 30.03 12.74
CA LYS A 194 -7.44 31.50 12.66
C LYS A 194 -7.63 32.15 14.03
N ASP A 195 -8.28 31.45 14.96
CA ASP A 195 -8.46 31.88 16.35
C ASP A 195 -7.12 31.85 17.11
N LYS A 196 -6.30 30.81 16.86
CA LYS A 196 -5.00 30.61 17.54
C LYS A 196 -3.83 31.41 16.94
N ASP A 197 -3.87 31.73 15.65
CA ASP A 197 -2.85 32.56 14.96
C ASP A 197 -3.50 33.70 14.14
N PRO A 198 -4.05 34.74 14.80
CA PRO A 198 -4.72 35.86 14.13
C PRO A 198 -3.82 36.64 13.18
N HIS A 199 -2.50 36.62 13.43
CA HIS A 199 -1.51 37.37 12.66
C HIS A 199 -0.78 36.51 11.60
N GLY A 200 -0.96 35.19 11.61
CA GLY A 200 -0.38 34.27 10.61
C GLY A 200 1.12 33.99 10.78
N PHE A 201 1.71 34.30 11.94
CA PHE A 201 3.15 34.11 12.17
C PHE A 201 3.53 32.63 12.25
N ALA A 202 2.69 31.80 12.88
CA ALA A 202 2.94 30.37 12.99
C ALA A 202 2.88 29.70 11.61
N MET A 203 1.94 30.10 10.76
CA MET A 203 1.89 29.64 9.36
C MET A 203 3.17 29.99 8.59
N ALA A 204 3.66 31.23 8.71
CA ALA A 204 4.85 31.66 8.00
C ALA A 204 6.12 30.94 8.48
N ILE A 205 6.30 30.78 9.80
CA ILE A 205 7.47 30.10 10.38
C ILE A 205 7.49 28.63 9.98
N MET A 206 6.33 27.95 10.01
CA MET A 206 6.22 26.55 9.59
C MET A 206 6.54 26.38 8.10
N ALA A 207 6.02 27.27 7.25
CA ALA A 207 6.30 27.24 5.81
C ALA A 207 7.80 27.45 5.52
N MET A 208 8.43 28.46 6.13
CA MET A 208 9.87 28.70 5.98
C MET A 208 10.69 27.53 6.53
N GLY A 209 10.32 26.99 7.69
CA GLY A 209 11.00 25.86 8.33
C GLY A 209 11.05 24.61 7.45
N ILE A 210 9.93 24.24 6.81
CA ILE A 210 9.87 23.07 5.91
C ILE A 210 10.78 23.29 4.69
N VAL A 211 10.79 24.51 4.12
CA VAL A 211 11.66 24.83 2.97
C VAL A 211 13.14 24.69 3.34
N PHE A 212 13.57 25.24 4.48
CA PHE A 212 14.95 25.10 4.95
C PHE A 212 15.31 23.66 5.31
N LEU A 213 14.38 22.88 5.85
CA LEU A 213 14.58 21.47 6.13
C LEU A 213 14.74 20.65 4.83
N CYS A 214 13.96 20.96 3.80
CA CYS A 214 14.07 20.31 2.50
C CYS A 214 15.42 20.62 1.82
N LEU A 215 15.84 21.89 1.83
CA LEU A 215 17.13 22.31 1.28
C LEU A 215 18.32 21.70 2.05
N SER A 216 18.23 21.60 3.37
CA SER A 216 19.30 21.01 4.18
C SER A 216 19.46 19.51 3.94
N LEU A 217 18.35 18.78 3.80
CA LEU A 217 18.36 17.35 3.42
C LEU A 217 18.97 17.13 2.03
N LEU A 218 18.61 17.98 1.07
CA LEU A 218 19.17 17.92 -0.28
C LEU A 218 20.67 18.20 -0.29
N TRP A 219 21.12 19.19 0.48
CA TRP A 219 22.54 19.50 0.65
C TRP A 219 23.32 18.34 1.29
N ILE A 220 22.78 17.70 2.32
CA ILE A 220 23.38 16.52 2.95
C ILE A 220 23.50 15.37 1.94
N PHE A 221 22.43 15.10 1.18
CA PHE A 221 22.42 14.06 0.16
C PHE A 221 23.54 14.25 -0.88
N PHE A 222 23.65 15.45 -1.45
CA PHE A 222 24.70 15.74 -2.43
C PHE A 222 26.11 15.73 -1.82
N THR A 223 26.25 16.13 -0.56
CA THR A 223 27.54 16.09 0.14
C THR A 223 28.01 14.66 0.36
N VAL A 224 27.12 13.76 0.81
CA VAL A 224 27.42 12.34 0.97
C VAL A 224 27.70 11.67 -0.37
N PHE A 225 26.88 11.93 -1.38
CA PHE A 225 27.09 11.41 -2.74
C PHE A 225 28.44 11.87 -3.32
N GLY A 226 28.80 13.15 -3.13
CA GLY A 226 30.08 13.70 -3.55
C GLY A 226 31.27 13.08 -2.81
N MET A 227 31.13 12.76 -1.52
CA MET A 227 32.17 12.02 -0.78
C MET A 227 32.35 10.60 -1.34
N ILE A 228 31.27 9.86 -1.58
CA ILE A 228 31.31 8.48 -2.12
C ILE A 228 31.98 8.46 -3.50
N MET A 229 31.62 9.39 -4.40
CA MET A 229 32.25 9.49 -5.73
C MET A 229 33.77 9.74 -5.65
N ARG A 230 34.23 10.64 -4.76
CA ARG A 230 35.66 10.88 -4.54
C ARG A 230 36.40 9.64 -4.02
N HIS A 231 35.75 8.83 -3.18
CA HIS A 231 36.32 7.55 -2.71
C HIS A 231 36.40 6.52 -3.84
N MET A 232 35.40 6.46 -4.72
CA MET A 232 35.41 5.55 -5.88
C MET A 232 36.48 5.95 -6.92
N ASP A 233 36.68 7.24 -7.17
CA ASP A 233 37.72 7.72 -8.07
C ASP A 233 39.14 7.46 -7.53
N THR A 234 39.32 7.58 -6.22
CA THR A 234 40.61 7.29 -5.57
C THR A 234 40.89 5.78 -5.58
N ALA A 235 39.88 4.93 -5.34
CA ALA A 235 40.02 3.48 -5.42
C ALA A 235 40.39 2.99 -6.84
N LYS A 236 39.80 3.59 -7.88
CA LYS A 236 40.13 3.28 -9.29
C LYS A 236 41.56 3.71 -9.67
N LYS A 237 42.07 4.81 -9.11
CA LYS A 237 43.46 5.27 -9.34
C LYS A 237 44.50 4.40 -8.63
N VAL A 238 44.20 3.89 -7.43
CA VAL A 238 45.12 3.00 -6.69
C VAL A 238 45.23 1.61 -7.31
N VAL A 239 44.16 1.10 -7.94
CA VAL A 239 44.19 -0.17 -8.70
C VAL A 239 45.05 -0.07 -9.97
N ASN A 240 45.07 1.09 -10.64
CA ASN A 240 45.89 1.31 -11.85
C ASN A 240 47.35 1.73 -11.57
N GLN A 241 47.73 2.00 -10.31
CA GLN A 241 49.06 2.49 -9.94
C GLN A 241 49.92 1.50 -9.13
N GLN A 242 49.59 0.20 -9.08
CA GLN A 242 50.46 -0.79 -8.45
C GLN A 242 51.38 -1.44 -9.50
N PRO A 243 52.65 -0.99 -9.67
CA PRO A 243 53.65 -1.81 -10.34
C PRO A 243 53.95 -3.02 -9.45
N ILE A 244 53.78 -4.19 -10.04
CA ILE A 244 54.02 -5.52 -9.49
C ILE A 244 55.35 -5.55 -8.71
N LYS A 245 55.29 -5.86 -7.41
CA LYS A 245 56.41 -6.47 -6.68
C LYS A 245 55.93 -7.81 -6.14
N PRO A 246 56.36 -8.95 -6.71
CA PRO A 246 56.09 -10.23 -6.10
C PRO A 246 57.09 -10.39 -4.96
N ILE A 247 56.66 -10.81 -3.77
CA ILE A 247 57.44 -11.62 -2.82
C ILE A 247 56.51 -11.98 -1.65
N THR A 248 56.04 -13.22 -1.72
CA THR A 248 55.81 -14.20 -0.64
C THR A 248 55.26 -13.72 0.72
N LYS A 249 54.09 -14.28 1.09
CA LYS A 249 53.87 -15.20 2.23
C LYS A 249 52.44 -15.06 2.78
N THR A 250 51.92 -16.21 3.19
CA THR A 250 50.77 -16.41 4.10
C THR A 250 49.41 -16.63 3.43
N VAL A 251 49.29 -17.83 2.86
CA VAL A 251 48.35 -18.88 3.32
C VAL A 251 47.09 -18.39 4.05
N ALA A 252 45.98 -18.63 3.34
CA ALA A 252 44.69 -19.13 3.81
C ALA A 252 43.80 -18.20 4.66
N LYS A 253 42.80 -17.64 3.98
CA LYS A 253 41.42 -17.72 4.45
C LYS A 253 40.63 -18.55 3.43
N THR A 254 40.26 -19.77 3.84
CA THR A 254 38.94 -20.40 3.66
C THR A 254 38.43 -20.47 2.21
N ALA A 255 38.43 -21.64 1.55
CA ALA A 255 37.30 -22.59 1.52
C ALA A 255 35.98 -21.85 1.22
N GLU A 256 35.19 -22.14 0.19
CA GLU A 256 34.68 -23.44 -0.23
C GLU A 256 33.63 -23.09 -1.31
N ILE A 257 33.84 -23.39 -2.60
CA ILE A 257 32.77 -23.66 -3.59
C ILE A 257 33.47 -24.48 -4.69
N GLY A 258 33.47 -25.81 -4.74
CA GLY A 258 32.49 -26.76 -4.23
C GLY A 258 31.55 -27.18 -5.36
N HIS A 259 31.88 -28.30 -6.01
CA HIS A 259 30.90 -29.29 -6.52
C HIS A 259 30.35 -29.26 -7.96
N LYS A 260 31.07 -28.79 -9.00
CA LYS A 260 30.73 -29.21 -10.38
C LYS A 260 31.88 -29.59 -11.32
N THR A 261 33.11 -29.64 -10.83
CA THR A 261 34.31 -29.89 -11.68
C THR A 261 35.05 -31.18 -11.32
N SER A 262 34.47 -32.06 -10.49
CA SER A 262 35.15 -33.30 -10.04
C SER A 262 35.35 -34.31 -11.17
N ASN A 263 34.46 -34.33 -12.17
CA ASN A 263 34.46 -35.41 -13.15
C ASN A 263 35.26 -35.08 -14.42
N LEU A 264 35.56 -33.81 -14.68
CA LEU A 264 36.39 -33.38 -15.82
C LEU A 264 37.87 -33.24 -15.46
N LEU A 265 38.21 -33.07 -14.17
CA LEU A 265 39.60 -32.99 -13.73
C LEU A 265 40.23 -34.38 -13.59
N GLN A 266 39.46 -35.42 -13.27
CA GLN A 266 40.00 -36.77 -13.02
C GLN A 266 40.70 -37.36 -14.25
N GLU A 267 40.20 -37.12 -15.46
CA GLU A 267 40.79 -37.68 -16.69
C GLU A 267 42.07 -36.94 -17.14
N GLY A 268 42.31 -35.73 -16.65
CA GLY A 268 43.53 -34.96 -16.94
C GLY A 268 44.73 -35.29 -16.04
N PHE A 269 44.53 -36.04 -14.96
CA PHE A 269 45.57 -36.29 -13.96
C PHE A 269 46.56 -37.42 -14.32
N ASP A 270 46.21 -38.33 -15.23
CA ASP A 270 46.96 -39.58 -15.40
C ASP A 270 48.14 -39.53 -16.41
N LYS A 271 48.43 -38.40 -17.05
CA LYS A 271 49.61 -38.29 -17.92
C LYS A 271 50.40 -36.97 -17.74
N LYS A 272 51.57 -37.12 -17.12
CA LYS A 272 52.73 -36.20 -17.09
C LYS A 272 52.54 -34.86 -16.36
N GLY A 273 52.76 -34.89 -15.05
CA GLY A 273 53.87 -34.16 -14.40
C GLY A 273 53.94 -32.64 -14.52
N ILE A 274 52.81 -31.93 -14.59
CA ILE A 274 52.79 -30.48 -14.46
C ILE A 274 51.85 -30.11 -13.31
N ASP A 275 52.33 -29.24 -12.42
CA ASP A 275 51.64 -28.82 -11.21
C ASP A 275 50.27 -28.18 -11.51
N MET A 276 49.26 -28.53 -10.71
CA MET A 276 47.88 -28.04 -10.85
C MET A 276 47.80 -26.51 -10.84
N GLU A 277 48.67 -25.85 -10.09
CA GLU A 277 48.78 -24.38 -10.05
C GLU A 277 49.21 -23.80 -11.39
N VAL A 278 50.09 -24.48 -12.14
CA VAL A 278 50.55 -24.03 -13.46
C VAL A 278 49.42 -24.14 -14.46
N TYR A 279 48.62 -25.22 -14.40
CA TYR A 279 47.43 -25.34 -15.25
C TYR A 279 46.40 -24.25 -14.97
N MET A 280 46.09 -23.98 -13.70
CA MET A 280 45.19 -22.90 -13.32
C MET A 280 45.73 -21.53 -13.72
N ALA A 281 47.04 -21.30 -13.59
CA ALA A 281 47.67 -20.05 -14.00
C ALA A 281 47.63 -19.86 -15.53
N VAL A 282 47.85 -20.93 -16.30
CA VAL A 282 47.77 -20.89 -17.77
C VAL A 282 46.32 -20.70 -18.24
N ILE A 283 45.35 -21.38 -17.63
CA ILE A 283 43.92 -21.19 -17.93
C ILE A 283 43.49 -19.77 -17.55
N GLY A 284 43.90 -19.26 -16.39
CA GLY A 284 43.61 -17.89 -15.97
C GLY A 284 44.26 -16.84 -16.87
N MET A 285 45.49 -17.09 -17.32
CA MET A 285 46.19 -16.23 -18.29
C MET A 285 45.48 -16.24 -19.66
N ALA A 286 45.06 -17.41 -20.14
CA ALA A 286 44.34 -17.54 -21.40
C ALA A 286 42.94 -16.89 -21.35
N LEU A 287 42.19 -17.04 -20.25
CA LEU A 287 40.90 -16.38 -20.06
C LEU A 287 41.04 -14.86 -20.00
N ARG A 288 42.08 -14.36 -19.31
CA ARG A 288 42.35 -12.92 -19.23
C ARG A 288 42.75 -12.34 -20.57
N GLN A 289 43.56 -13.05 -21.34
CA GLN A 289 43.93 -12.62 -22.69
C GLN A 289 42.73 -12.63 -23.63
N TYR A 290 41.81 -13.58 -23.49
CA TYR A 290 40.54 -13.58 -24.21
C TYR A 290 39.65 -12.41 -23.79
N GLU A 291 39.55 -12.09 -22.51
CA GLU A 291 38.76 -10.95 -22.00
C GLU A 291 39.34 -9.61 -22.49
N ASP A 292 40.66 -9.46 -22.53
CA ASP A 292 41.34 -8.28 -23.07
C ASP A 292 41.19 -8.16 -24.61
N ASP A 293 41.12 -9.28 -25.35
CA ASP A 293 40.90 -9.31 -26.82
C ASP A 293 39.44 -9.09 -27.24
N VAL A 294 38.47 -9.32 -26.34
CA VAL A 294 37.02 -9.17 -26.63
C VAL A 294 36.54 -7.72 -26.48
N HIS A 295 37.38 -6.84 -25.94
CA HIS A 295 37.12 -5.41 -25.93
C HIS A 295 37.76 -4.76 -27.17
N ASP A 296 36.93 -4.45 -28.17
CA ASP A 296 37.33 -3.59 -29.28
C ASP A 296 37.97 -2.31 -28.72
N VAL A 297 39.27 -2.14 -28.90
CA VAL A 297 39.98 -0.93 -28.49
C VAL A 297 39.50 0.18 -29.42
N GLU A 298 38.43 0.87 -29.03
CA GLU A 298 37.91 2.02 -29.78
C GLU A 298 39.03 3.06 -29.87
N SER A 299 39.59 3.23 -31.08
CA SER A 299 40.43 4.38 -31.34
C SER A 299 39.55 5.62 -31.16
N GLY A 300 39.86 6.49 -30.20
CA GLY A 300 39.12 7.73 -29.93
C GLY A 300 39.14 8.76 -31.09
N ILE A 301 39.36 8.33 -32.33
CA ILE A 301 39.34 9.09 -33.56
C ILE A 301 38.12 8.64 -34.37
N ILE A 302 37.08 9.45 -34.34
CA ILE A 302 35.88 9.23 -35.16
C ILE A 302 36.20 9.67 -36.60
N THR A 303 36.41 8.71 -37.50
CA THR A 303 36.57 9.00 -38.94
C THR A 303 35.22 8.91 -39.63
N ILE A 304 34.55 10.04 -39.82
CA ILE A 304 33.27 10.11 -40.55
C ILE A 304 33.58 10.10 -42.05
N LYS A 305 33.18 9.04 -42.76
CA LYS A 305 33.14 9.04 -44.22
C LYS A 305 31.74 9.45 -44.68
N PRO A 306 31.58 10.55 -45.43
CA PRO A 306 30.27 10.91 -45.96
C PRO A 306 29.81 9.81 -46.92
N LYS A 307 28.63 9.27 -46.64
CA LYS A 307 27.89 8.40 -47.56
C LYS A 307 26.69 9.19 -48.02
N ASP A 308 26.58 9.38 -49.33
CA ASP A 308 25.39 9.99 -49.92
C ASP A 308 24.23 9.00 -49.74
N THR A 309 23.28 9.40 -48.90
CA THR A 309 22.03 8.66 -48.71
C THR A 309 20.97 9.49 -49.40
N GLY A 310 20.28 8.93 -50.40
CA GLY A 310 19.17 9.56 -51.12
C GLY A 310 17.92 9.75 -50.25
N TRP A 311 18.11 10.19 -49.01
CA TRP A 311 17.08 10.56 -48.05
C TRP A 311 16.35 11.83 -48.49
N ASP A 312 16.99 12.60 -49.37
CA ASP A 312 16.53 13.84 -49.99
C ASP A 312 15.68 13.56 -51.25
N ASP A 313 15.60 12.31 -51.72
CA ASP A 313 14.76 11.91 -52.87
C ASP A 313 13.28 11.86 -52.43
N GLU A 314 12.61 13.01 -52.60
CA GLU A 314 11.21 13.30 -52.21
C GLU A 314 10.17 12.27 -52.76
N TYR A 315 10.55 11.45 -53.73
CA TYR A 315 9.70 10.42 -54.33
C TYR A 315 9.56 9.12 -53.53
N THR A 316 10.43 8.85 -52.56
CA THR A 316 10.44 7.54 -51.86
C THR A 316 9.55 7.52 -50.60
N GLN A 317 9.13 8.69 -50.10
CA GLN A 317 8.36 8.80 -48.84
C GLN A 317 6.83 8.86 -49.01
N MET A 318 6.29 8.78 -50.23
CA MET A 318 4.84 8.81 -50.47
C MET A 318 4.33 7.61 -51.25
N THR A 319 4.32 6.41 -50.67
CA THR A 319 3.49 5.31 -51.19
C THR A 319 2.99 4.39 -50.08
N GLN A 320 1.82 4.71 -49.53
CA GLN A 320 0.85 3.68 -49.14
C GLN A 320 -0.62 4.00 -49.47
N LEU A 321 -0.97 5.16 -50.07
CA LEU A 321 -2.40 5.50 -50.25
C LEU A 321 -2.87 6.14 -51.57
N HIS A 322 -2.07 6.26 -52.63
CA HIS A 322 -2.61 6.73 -53.92
C HIS A 322 -2.00 5.99 -55.11
N ASP A 323 -2.84 5.62 -56.07
CA ASP A 323 -2.44 5.04 -57.36
C ASP A 323 -1.58 6.04 -58.16
N PRO A 324 -0.55 5.58 -58.88
CA PRO A 324 0.40 6.46 -59.54
C PRO A 324 -0.25 7.17 -60.73
N PHE A 325 -0.30 8.51 -60.67
CA PHE A 325 -0.57 9.36 -61.82
C PHE A 325 0.69 9.43 -62.68
N LEU A 326 0.61 9.03 -63.96
CA LEU A 326 1.73 9.14 -64.91
C LEU A 326 1.78 10.57 -65.48
N PRO A 327 2.82 11.38 -65.20
CA PRO A 327 2.96 12.68 -65.84
C PRO A 327 3.42 12.51 -67.29
N SER A 328 2.70 13.12 -68.23
CA SER A 328 3.12 13.27 -69.63
C SER A 328 4.40 14.09 -69.71
N THR A 329 5.43 13.57 -70.38
CA THR A 329 6.69 14.29 -70.62
C THR A 329 6.44 15.53 -71.50
N PRO A 330 6.73 16.76 -71.04
CA PRO A 330 6.73 17.92 -71.92
C PRO A 330 7.98 17.88 -72.81
N LYS A 331 7.75 17.82 -74.12
CA LYS A 331 8.81 17.93 -75.14
C LYS A 331 9.39 19.35 -75.11
N ALA A 332 10.68 19.47 -74.77
CA ALA A 332 11.38 20.76 -74.86
C ALA A 332 11.50 21.19 -76.33
N PRO A 333 11.25 22.47 -76.67
CA PRO A 333 11.43 22.97 -78.03
C PRO A 333 12.91 23.06 -78.39
N ILE A 334 13.26 22.53 -79.55
CA ILE A 334 14.63 22.52 -80.10
C ILE A 334 14.95 23.92 -80.63
N ILE A 335 16.02 24.53 -80.12
CA ILE A 335 16.56 25.80 -80.62
C ILE A 335 17.57 25.47 -81.74
N PRO A 336 17.38 25.96 -82.97
CA PRO A 336 18.31 25.70 -84.07
C PRO A 336 19.59 26.55 -83.91
N THR A 337 20.74 25.88 -83.89
CA THR A 337 22.07 26.51 -83.84
C THR A 337 22.72 26.50 -85.22
N THR A 338 22.61 27.59 -85.98
CA THR A 338 23.68 28.26 -86.79
C THR A 338 23.07 29.26 -87.78
N PRO A 339 23.72 30.42 -88.05
CA PRO A 339 23.38 31.27 -89.19
C PRO A 339 24.17 30.82 -90.43
N GLU A 340 23.48 30.55 -91.54
CA GLU A 340 24.12 30.40 -92.84
C GLU A 340 24.70 31.75 -93.30
N LEU A 341 25.99 31.75 -93.65
CA LEU A 341 26.63 32.79 -94.44
C LEU A 341 26.86 32.20 -95.84
N HIS A 342 26.00 32.64 -96.77
CA HIS A 342 26.04 32.58 -98.24
C HIS A 342 26.32 31.26 -98.98
#